data_AF-A0A354GRV4-F1
#
_entry.id   AF-A0A354GRV4-F1
#
_cell.length_a   1.000
_cell.length_b   1.000
_cell.length_c   1.000
_cell.angle_alpha   90.00
_cell.angle_beta   90.00
_cell.angle_gamma   90.00
#
_symmetry.space_group_name_H-M   'P 1'
#
loop_
_entity.id
_entity.type
_entity.pdbx_description
1 polymer ?
#
loop_
_entity_poly.entity_id
_entity_poly.type
_entity_poly.pdbx_seq_one_letter_code
_entity_poly.pdbx_strand_id
1 'polypeptide(L)'
;MTASDASDAAAARLPSSPDAGAATRVWAWAALAVAVAGLTGSLFLSLGMGLKACPLCFYQRTFMMSLVAVLGMGLLTGAGRSARQGVLALPLAAAGLGVALFHVWLEVTSKLECPSGLLGLGSAPQQSLAMFVVVFTLLLVDVLRGRRGDTRTWVALVGAVVLGALLAVGSIIANPPPPAPPTSPYAKPADVCRPPFHPQ
;
A
#
# COMPACT_ATOMS: atom_id res chain seq x y z
N MET A 1 1.60 54.13 37.82
CA MET A 1 0.69 52.99 38.08
C MET A 1 -0.60 53.22 37.30
N THR A 2 -0.64 52.82 36.03
CA THR A 2 -1.88 52.72 35.22
C THR A 2 -1.60 51.90 33.96
N ALA A 3 -2.44 50.88 33.74
CA ALA A 3 -2.91 50.40 32.43
C ALA A 3 -1.93 49.71 31.45
N SER A 4 -0.99 48.87 31.92
CA SER A 4 -0.26 47.93 31.03
C SER A 4 -0.49 46.44 31.32
N ASP A 5 -1.11 46.08 32.45
CA ASP A 5 -1.18 44.68 32.90
C ASP A 5 -2.49 43.94 32.56
N ALA A 6 -3.36 44.51 31.72
CA ALA A 6 -4.68 43.94 31.45
C ALA A 6 -4.80 43.15 30.13
N SER A 7 -3.75 43.11 29.29
CA SER A 7 -3.83 42.46 27.96
C SER A 7 -3.32 41.01 27.89
N ASP A 8 -2.72 40.45 28.95
CA ASP A 8 -2.07 39.13 28.88
C ASP A 8 -2.90 37.94 29.40
N ALA A 9 -4.14 38.15 29.85
CA ALA A 9 -4.91 37.09 30.53
C ALA A 9 -6.10 36.52 29.74
N ALA A 10 -6.30 36.86 28.46
CA ALA A 10 -7.50 36.47 27.70
C ALA A 10 -7.25 35.68 26.40
N ALA A 11 -6.04 35.14 26.19
CA ALA A 11 -5.84 34.08 25.21
C ALA A 11 -6.06 32.71 25.88
N ALA A 12 -7.30 32.46 26.29
CA ALA A 12 -7.75 31.14 26.68
C ALA A 12 -7.46 30.18 25.52
N ARG A 13 -6.40 29.38 25.64
CA ARG A 13 -6.19 28.21 24.80
C ARG A 13 -7.41 27.34 25.00
N LEU A 14 -8.30 27.33 24.02
CA LEU A 14 -9.36 26.33 23.93
C LEU A 14 -8.69 24.96 24.11
N PRO A 15 -9.20 24.10 25.00
CA PRO A 15 -8.66 22.77 25.16
C PRO A 15 -8.73 22.07 23.79
N SER A 16 -7.56 21.69 23.27
CA SER A 16 -7.47 20.81 22.12
C SER A 16 -8.17 19.51 22.50
N SER A 17 -9.37 19.29 21.96
CA SER A 17 -10.15 18.07 22.17
C SER A 17 -9.25 16.83 21.97
N PRO A 18 -9.00 16.02 23.02
CA PRO A 18 -8.07 14.88 22.99
C PRO A 18 -8.42 13.85 21.90
N ASP A 19 -9.68 13.82 21.48
CA ASP A 19 -10.26 12.72 20.71
C ASP A 19 -9.93 12.77 19.21
N ALA A 20 -9.68 13.96 18.65
CA ALA A 20 -9.35 14.12 17.22
C ALA A 20 -7.94 13.57 16.87
N GLY A 21 -7.00 13.66 17.82
CA GLY A 21 -5.65 13.10 17.67
C GLY A 21 -5.57 11.60 17.92
N ALA A 22 -6.45 11.05 18.77
CA ALA A 22 -6.51 9.61 19.05
C ALA A 22 -7.16 8.83 17.89
N ALA A 23 -8.31 9.29 17.39
CA ALA A 23 -9.07 8.59 16.35
C ALA A 23 -8.35 8.51 14.99
N THR A 24 -7.51 9.50 14.65
CA THR A 24 -6.71 9.48 13.41
C THR A 24 -5.51 8.53 13.51
N ARG A 25 -4.88 8.42 14.69
CA ARG A 25 -3.78 7.45 14.89
C ARG A 25 -4.23 5.99 14.73
N VAL A 26 -5.47 5.65 15.07
CA VAL A 26 -5.98 4.27 14.94
C VAL A 26 -5.92 3.78 13.49
N TRP A 27 -6.27 4.61 12.51
CA TRP A 27 -6.24 4.22 11.10
C TRP A 27 -4.82 4.03 10.58
N ALA A 28 -3.89 4.91 10.97
CA ALA A 28 -2.48 4.77 10.62
C ALA A 28 -1.85 3.52 11.27
N TRP A 29 -2.16 3.22 12.53
CA TRP A 29 -1.72 1.99 13.19
C TRP A 29 -2.31 0.73 12.55
N ALA A 30 -3.60 0.75 12.19
CA ALA A 30 -4.24 -0.34 11.48
C ALA A 30 -3.60 -0.56 10.11
N ALA A 31 -3.34 0.52 9.35
CA ALA A 31 -2.66 0.45 8.06
C ALA A 31 -1.24 -0.13 8.20
N LEU A 32 -0.50 0.28 9.23
CA LEU A 32 0.82 -0.30 9.53
C LEU A 32 0.72 -1.79 9.86
N ALA A 33 -0.23 -2.19 10.70
CA ALA A 33 -0.43 -3.59 11.07
C ALA A 33 -0.73 -4.47 9.84
N VAL A 34 -1.61 -4.01 8.95
CA VAL A 34 -1.92 -4.71 7.68
C VAL A 34 -0.70 -4.73 6.77
N ALA A 35 0.04 -3.63 6.66
CA ALA A 35 1.26 -3.57 5.83
C ALA A 35 2.35 -4.55 6.33
N VAL A 36 2.54 -4.64 7.64
CA VAL A 36 3.44 -5.62 8.26
C VAL A 36 2.95 -7.04 8.01
N ALA A 37 1.66 -7.32 8.20
CA ALA A 37 1.09 -8.63 7.91
C ALA A 37 1.27 -9.03 6.43
N GLY A 38 1.02 -8.11 5.50
CA GLY A 38 1.24 -8.31 4.06
C GLY A 38 2.72 -8.55 3.72
N LEU A 39 3.64 -7.80 4.33
CA LEU A 39 5.08 -7.98 4.15
C LEU A 39 5.53 -9.34 4.69
N THR A 40 5.16 -9.69 5.92
CA THR A 40 5.50 -10.98 6.53
C THR A 40 4.91 -12.14 5.73
N GLY A 41 3.66 -12.05 5.28
CA GLY A 41 3.05 -13.03 4.40
C GLY A 41 3.82 -13.18 3.08
N SER A 42 4.19 -12.06 2.44
CA SER A 42 4.99 -12.07 1.22
C SER A 42 6.36 -12.73 1.41
N LEU A 43 7.00 -12.52 2.55
CA LEU A 43 8.28 -13.16 2.89
C LEU A 43 8.10 -14.64 3.20
N PHE A 44 7.03 -15.03 3.89
CA PHE A 44 6.74 -16.43 4.18
C PHE A 44 6.48 -17.25 2.90
N LEU A 45 5.82 -16.68 1.89
CA LEU A 45 5.66 -17.34 0.58
C LEU A 45 7.03 -17.71 -0.03
N SER A 46 8.05 -16.86 0.12
CA SER A 46 9.38 -17.16 -0.42
C SER A 46 10.24 -18.03 0.50
N LEU A 47 10.31 -17.72 1.79
CA LEU A 47 11.21 -18.39 2.73
C LEU A 47 10.61 -19.68 3.30
N GLY A 48 9.29 -19.72 3.49
CA GLY A 48 8.57 -20.87 4.05
C GLY A 48 8.05 -21.83 2.99
N MET A 49 7.50 -21.32 1.88
CA MET A 49 6.92 -22.15 0.81
C MET A 49 7.83 -22.32 -0.43
N GLY A 50 8.99 -21.65 -0.47
CA GLY A 50 9.94 -21.76 -1.58
C GLY A 50 9.48 -21.12 -2.89
N LEU A 51 8.45 -20.26 -2.87
CA LEU A 51 7.93 -19.59 -4.06
C LEU A 51 8.86 -18.44 -4.49
N LYS A 52 9.15 -18.38 -5.78
CA LYS A 52 9.97 -17.29 -6.35
C LYS A 52 9.07 -16.11 -6.71
N ALA A 53 9.45 -14.92 -6.26
CA ALA A 53 8.76 -13.71 -6.66
C ALA A 53 9.05 -13.42 -8.14
N CYS A 54 8.00 -13.31 -8.96
CA CYS A 54 8.15 -12.75 -10.29
C CYS A 54 8.45 -11.23 -10.19
N PRO A 55 8.92 -10.61 -11.28
CA PRO A 55 9.20 -9.16 -11.31
C PRO A 55 8.03 -8.28 -10.81
N LEU A 56 6.78 -8.57 -11.19
CA LEU A 56 5.60 -7.83 -10.70
C LEU A 56 5.35 -8.01 -9.19
N CYS A 57 5.48 -9.24 -8.68
CA CYS A 57 5.40 -9.51 -7.24
C CYS A 57 6.53 -8.81 -6.47
N PHE A 58 7.71 -8.69 -7.07
CA PHE A 58 8.83 -7.98 -6.48
C PHE A 58 8.49 -6.49 -6.28
N TYR A 59 7.96 -5.81 -7.30
CA TYR A 59 7.51 -4.42 -7.16
C TYR A 59 6.45 -4.26 -6.06
N GLN A 60 5.45 -5.15 -6.03
CA GLN A 60 4.43 -5.16 -4.98
C GLN A 60 5.05 -5.29 -3.58
N ARG A 61 6.01 -6.22 -3.41
CA ARG A 61 6.75 -6.39 -2.14
C ARG A 61 7.52 -5.12 -1.77
N THR A 62 8.20 -4.48 -2.72
CA THR A 62 8.94 -3.23 -2.49
C THR A 62 8.02 -2.10 -2.04
N PHE A 63 6.85 -1.94 -2.66
CA PHE A 63 5.87 -0.94 -2.21
C PHE A 63 5.37 -1.22 -0.80
N MET A 64 5.11 -2.49 -0.45
CA MET A 64 4.70 -2.87 0.90
C MET A 64 5.82 -2.60 1.93
N MET A 65 7.07 -2.91 1.62
CA MET A 65 8.23 -2.58 2.47
C MET A 65 8.35 -1.08 2.70
N SER A 66 8.22 -0.29 1.64
CA SER A 66 8.26 1.18 1.72
C SER A 66 7.11 1.72 2.58
N LEU A 67 5.91 1.14 2.50
CA LEU A 67 4.79 1.49 3.37
C LEU A 67 5.10 1.20 4.83
N VAL A 68 5.64 0.02 5.15
CA VAL A 68 6.05 -0.33 6.52
C VAL A 68 7.09 0.66 7.04
N ALA A 69 8.08 1.03 6.23
CA ALA A 69 9.12 1.98 6.61
C ALA A 69 8.54 3.39 6.87
N VAL A 70 7.75 3.93 5.93
CA VAL A 70 7.16 5.28 6.04
C VAL A 70 6.17 5.34 7.20
N LEU A 71 5.30 4.34 7.34
CA LEU A 71 4.31 4.31 8.41
C LEU A 71 4.94 4.07 9.78
N GLY A 72 5.88 3.13 9.87
CA GLY A 72 6.61 2.80 11.09
C GLY A 72 7.40 3.99 11.61
N MET A 73 8.24 4.61 10.76
CA MET A 73 9.05 5.76 11.17
C MET A 73 8.19 6.97 11.52
N GLY A 74 7.12 7.24 10.76
CA GLY A 74 6.23 8.36 11.05
C GLY A 74 5.49 8.21 12.39
N LEU A 75 5.08 6.99 12.75
CA LEU A 75 4.43 6.70 14.04
C LEU A 75 5.42 6.73 15.20
N LEU A 76 6.62 6.15 15.03
CA LEU A 76 7.64 6.08 16.10
C LEU A 76 8.23 7.45 16.46
N THR A 77 8.43 8.32 15.48
CA THR A 77 9.05 9.63 15.70
C THR A 77 8.09 10.69 16.23
N GLY A 78 6.78 10.40 16.29
CA GLY A 78 5.77 11.38 16.65
C GLY A 78 5.66 12.57 15.67
N ALA A 79 6.41 12.55 14.56
CA ALA A 79 6.36 13.56 13.50
C ALA A 79 4.98 13.62 12.81
N GLY A 80 4.16 12.59 13.03
CA GLY A 80 2.78 12.47 12.57
C GLY A 80 1.81 13.38 13.33
N ARG A 81 1.62 14.61 12.84
CA ARG A 81 0.23 15.01 12.59
C ARG A 81 -0.30 13.98 11.58
N SER A 82 -1.08 12.99 12.05
CA SER A 82 -1.60 11.82 11.31
C SER A 82 -1.81 12.07 9.81
N ALA A 83 -2.51 13.16 9.48
CA ALA A 83 -2.79 13.52 8.10
C ALA A 83 -1.57 13.77 7.18
N ARG A 84 -0.41 14.22 7.69
CA ARG A 84 0.81 14.39 6.86
C ARG A 84 1.42 13.05 6.48
N GLN A 85 1.38 12.09 7.39
CA GLN A 85 1.93 10.76 7.18
C GLN A 85 1.07 9.94 6.21
N GLY A 86 -0.26 10.00 6.36
CA GLY A 86 -1.19 9.38 5.41
C GLY A 86 -0.96 9.87 3.98
N VAL A 87 -0.71 11.17 3.77
CA VAL A 87 -0.41 11.74 2.44
C VAL A 87 0.90 11.22 1.84
N LEU A 88 1.92 10.93 2.66
CA LEU A 88 3.19 10.37 2.18
C LEU A 88 3.08 8.87 1.86
N ALA A 89 2.27 8.14 2.62
CA ALA A 89 2.06 6.70 2.43
C ALA A 89 1.08 6.39 1.29
N LEU A 90 0.07 7.24 1.08
CA LEU A 90 -0.99 7.01 0.07
C LEU A 90 -0.48 6.81 -1.36
N PRO A 91 0.50 7.56 -1.91
CA PRO A 91 1.02 7.29 -3.26
C PRO A 91 1.70 5.92 -3.37
N LEU A 92 2.37 5.45 -2.31
CA LEU A 92 3.00 4.12 -2.28
C LEU A 92 1.94 3.01 -2.28
N ALA A 93 0.87 3.18 -1.49
CA ALA A 93 -0.27 2.26 -1.50
C ALA A 93 -1.00 2.25 -2.84
N ALA A 94 -1.21 3.42 -3.45
CA ALA A 94 -1.80 3.53 -4.78
C ALA A 94 -0.93 2.86 -5.86
N ALA A 95 0.40 3.03 -5.79
CA ALA A 95 1.32 2.40 -6.71
C ALA A 95 1.29 0.87 -6.61
N GLY A 96 1.40 0.34 -5.38
CA GLY A 96 1.30 -1.10 -5.12
C GLY A 96 -0.05 -1.68 -5.55
N LEU A 97 -1.15 -0.97 -5.28
CA LEU A 97 -2.50 -1.33 -5.74
C LEU A 97 -2.58 -1.38 -7.27
N GLY A 98 -2.05 -0.39 -7.97
CA GLY A 98 -2.03 -0.35 -9.43
C GLY A 98 -1.26 -1.53 -10.05
N VAL A 99 -0.08 -1.84 -9.51
CA VAL A 99 0.71 -3.02 -9.94
C VAL A 99 -0.03 -4.33 -9.62
N ALA A 100 -0.69 -4.42 -8.47
CA ALA A 100 -1.47 -5.60 -8.08
C ALA A 100 -2.69 -5.83 -9.00
N LEU A 101 -3.42 -4.76 -9.34
CA LEU A 101 -4.53 -4.81 -10.30
C LEU A 101 -4.06 -5.28 -11.67
N PHE A 102 -2.96 -4.72 -12.18
CA PHE A 102 -2.38 -5.15 -13.46
C PHE A 102 -1.94 -6.62 -13.42
N HIS A 103 -1.36 -7.07 -12.30
CA HIS A 103 -0.91 -8.45 -12.16
C HIS A 103 -2.08 -9.44 -12.14
N VAL A 104 -3.15 -9.15 -11.39
CA VAL A 104 -4.37 -9.97 -11.38
C VAL A 104 -5.08 -9.92 -12.73
N TRP A 105 -5.02 -8.79 -13.45
CA TRP A 105 -5.54 -8.72 -14.82
C TRP A 105 -4.78 -9.66 -15.77
N LEU A 106 -3.45 -9.75 -15.69
CA LEU A 106 -2.68 -10.72 -16.47
C LEU A 106 -3.01 -12.18 -16.11
N GLU A 107 -3.30 -12.44 -14.83
CA GLU A 107 -3.74 -13.75 -14.37
C GLU A 107 -5.12 -14.14 -14.94
N VAL A 108 -6.11 -13.25 -14.78
CA VAL A 108 -7.49 -13.48 -15.24
C VAL A 108 -7.59 -13.58 -16.77
N THR A 109 -6.73 -12.87 -17.50
CA THR A 109 -6.64 -12.95 -18.97
C THR A 109 -5.81 -14.13 -19.46
N SER A 110 -5.40 -15.04 -18.57
CA SER A 110 -4.57 -16.21 -18.86
C SER A 110 -3.27 -15.85 -19.59
N LYS A 111 -2.75 -14.64 -19.38
CA LYS A 111 -1.40 -14.26 -19.82
C LYS A 111 -0.34 -14.79 -18.85
N LEU A 112 -0.72 -14.98 -17.59
CA LEU A 112 0.09 -15.60 -16.55
C LEU A 112 -0.75 -16.62 -15.78
N GLU A 113 -0.14 -17.74 -15.42
CA GLU A 113 -0.56 -18.61 -14.32
C GLU A 113 0.33 -18.34 -13.11
N CYS A 114 -0.24 -18.22 -11.91
CA CYS A 114 0.47 -17.87 -10.69
C CYS A 114 0.27 -18.94 -9.59
N PRO A 115 1.26 -19.12 -8.69
CA PRO A 115 1.13 -20.04 -7.56
C PRO A 115 -0.01 -19.62 -6.62
N SER A 116 -0.62 -20.63 -5.98
CA SER A 116 -1.56 -20.42 -4.88
C SER A 116 -0.90 -19.67 -3.72
N GLY A 117 -1.67 -18.79 -3.08
CA GLY A 117 -1.22 -18.02 -1.92
C GLY A 117 -1.27 -18.82 -0.61
N LEU A 118 -1.13 -18.10 0.51
CA LEU A 118 -1.24 -18.66 1.86
C LEU A 118 -2.57 -19.40 2.05
N LEU A 119 -2.53 -20.57 2.70
CA LEU A 119 -3.71 -21.38 3.03
C LEU A 119 -4.55 -21.84 1.83
N GLY A 120 -4.03 -21.73 0.60
CA GLY A 120 -4.79 -22.03 -0.63
C GLY A 120 -5.90 -21.03 -0.93
N LEU A 121 -5.90 -19.85 -0.29
CA LEU A 121 -6.92 -18.81 -0.50
C LEU A 121 -6.57 -17.96 -1.71
N GLY A 122 -6.96 -18.43 -2.90
CA GLY A 122 -6.67 -17.77 -4.17
C GLY A 122 -5.18 -17.82 -4.52
N SER A 123 -4.78 -16.97 -5.46
CA SER A 123 -3.39 -16.87 -5.91
C SER A 123 -2.58 -15.86 -5.08
N ALA A 124 -1.25 -15.98 -5.11
CA ALA A 124 -0.35 -15.02 -4.49
C ALA A 124 -0.63 -13.54 -4.91
N PRO A 125 -0.82 -13.20 -6.20
CA PRO A 125 -1.15 -11.83 -6.59
C PRO A 125 -2.54 -11.38 -6.11
N GLN A 126 -3.53 -12.26 -6.01
CA GLN A 126 -4.85 -11.92 -5.48
C GLN A 126 -4.79 -11.55 -3.98
N GLN A 127 -4.01 -12.29 -3.19
CA GLN A 127 -3.81 -11.96 -1.77
C GLN A 127 -3.10 -10.60 -1.60
N SER A 128 -2.10 -10.34 -2.44
CA SER A 128 -1.41 -9.04 -2.46
C SER A 128 -2.36 -7.90 -2.82
N LEU A 129 -3.21 -8.08 -3.84
CA LEU A 129 -4.26 -7.13 -4.20
C LEU A 129 -5.19 -6.82 -3.02
N ALA A 130 -5.66 -7.85 -2.32
CA ALA A 130 -6.51 -7.68 -1.15
C ALA A 130 -5.83 -6.85 -0.06
N MET A 131 -4.56 -7.15 0.25
CA MET A 131 -3.78 -6.37 1.23
C MET A 131 -3.62 -4.90 0.81
N PHE A 132 -3.32 -4.63 -0.45
CA PHE A 132 -3.21 -3.26 -0.95
C PHE A 132 -4.53 -2.50 -0.94
N VAL A 133 -5.66 -3.15 -1.26
CA VAL A 133 -6.99 -2.56 -1.14
C VAL A 133 -7.26 -2.16 0.32
N VAL A 134 -6.99 -3.06 1.27
CA VAL A 134 -7.19 -2.76 2.71
C VAL A 134 -6.28 -1.62 3.17
N VAL A 135 -4.97 -1.65 2.87
CA VAL A 135 -4.06 -0.57 3.28
C VAL A 135 -4.45 0.77 2.62
N PHE A 136 -4.74 0.77 1.31
CA PHE A 136 -5.13 1.98 0.61
C PHE A 136 -6.43 2.59 1.18
N THR A 137 -7.43 1.77 1.48
CA THR A 137 -8.70 2.23 2.07
C THR A 137 -8.49 2.78 3.48
N LEU A 138 -7.69 2.12 4.33
CA LEU A 138 -7.36 2.61 5.67
C LEU A 138 -6.65 3.98 5.61
N LEU A 139 -5.68 4.14 4.70
CA LEU A 139 -4.96 5.40 4.51
C LEU A 139 -5.86 6.49 3.91
N LEU A 140 -6.74 6.14 2.98
CA LEU A 140 -7.71 7.09 2.43
C LEU A 140 -8.67 7.59 3.53
N VAL A 141 -9.16 6.69 4.38
CA VAL A 141 -10.01 7.04 5.53
C VAL A 141 -9.24 7.91 6.52
N ASP A 142 -7.97 7.60 6.82
CA ASP A 142 -7.11 8.43 7.67
C ASP A 142 -6.99 9.86 7.13
N VAL A 143 -6.66 10.02 5.84
CA VAL A 143 -6.49 11.34 5.21
C VAL A 143 -7.81 12.12 5.20
N LEU A 144 -8.93 11.48 4.83
CA LEU A 144 -10.24 12.12 4.77
C LEU A 144 -10.76 12.53 6.15
N ARG A 145 -10.51 11.73 7.20
CA ARG A 145 -10.91 12.07 8.57
C ARG A 145 -9.98 13.10 9.22
N GLY A 146 -8.69 13.10 8.87
CA GLY A 146 -7.69 14.00 9.42
C GLY A 146 -7.74 15.44 8.88
N ARG A 147 -8.39 15.68 7.74
CA ARG A 147 -8.49 17.03 7.13
C ARG A 147 -9.84 17.31 6.46
N ARG A 148 -10.94 17.14 7.20
CA ARG A 148 -12.28 17.51 6.70
C ARG A 148 -12.32 18.99 6.28
N GLY A 149 -12.55 19.25 4.98
CA GLY A 149 -12.96 20.56 4.45
C GLY A 149 -11.88 21.48 3.86
N ASP A 150 -10.61 21.06 3.78
CA ASP A 150 -9.51 21.90 3.22
C ASP A 150 -9.23 21.55 1.74
N THR A 151 -9.22 22.55 0.85
CA THR A 151 -8.81 22.43 -0.57
C THR A 151 -7.44 21.76 -0.72
N ARG A 152 -6.52 21.97 0.22
CA ARG A 152 -5.19 21.34 0.21
C ARG A 152 -5.26 19.81 0.35
N THR A 153 -6.31 19.27 0.98
CA THR A 153 -6.52 17.83 1.10
C THR A 153 -6.85 17.21 -0.24
N TRP A 154 -7.72 17.83 -1.03
CA TRP A 154 -8.06 17.36 -2.36
C TRP A 154 -6.86 17.40 -3.30
N VAL A 155 -6.08 18.48 -3.27
CA VAL A 155 -4.82 18.58 -4.02
C VAL A 155 -3.85 17.46 -3.62
N ALA A 156 -3.73 17.16 -2.32
CA ALA A 156 -2.88 16.08 -1.84
C ALA A 156 -3.38 14.68 -2.26
N LEU A 157 -4.70 14.44 -2.24
CA LEU A 157 -5.29 13.18 -2.69
C LEU A 157 -5.10 12.96 -4.19
N VAL A 158 -5.41 13.98 -5.01
CA VAL A 158 -5.20 13.92 -6.46
C VAL A 158 -3.71 13.72 -6.75
N GLY A 159 -2.84 14.50 -6.10
CA GLY A 159 -1.40 14.36 -6.24
C GLY A 159 -0.89 12.97 -5.85
N ALA A 160 -1.41 12.38 -4.76
CA ALA A 160 -1.06 11.03 -4.34
C ALA A 160 -1.51 9.95 -5.34
N VAL A 161 -2.73 10.07 -5.88
CA VAL A 161 -3.24 9.13 -6.89
C VAL A 161 -2.45 9.26 -8.19
N VAL A 162 -2.18 10.48 -8.66
CA VAL A 162 -1.38 10.73 -9.87
C VAL A 162 0.04 10.19 -9.69
N LEU A 163 0.70 10.52 -8.59
CA LEU A 163 2.05 10.02 -8.30
C LEU A 163 2.06 8.48 -8.19
N GLY A 164 1.08 7.90 -7.49
CA GLY A 164 0.92 6.45 -7.39
C GLY A 164 0.73 5.78 -8.75
N ALA A 165 -0.11 6.35 -9.62
CA ALA A 165 -0.32 5.86 -10.97
C ALA A 165 0.96 5.94 -11.81
N LEU A 166 1.71 7.05 -11.73
CA LEU A 166 2.99 7.19 -12.42
C LEU A 166 4.02 6.14 -11.96
N LEU A 167 4.11 5.90 -10.65
CA LEU A 167 4.99 4.87 -10.08
C LEU A 167 4.56 3.46 -10.50
N ALA A 168 3.26 3.17 -10.53
CA ALA A 168 2.74 1.89 -10.99
C ALA A 168 3.06 1.66 -12.47
N VAL A 169 2.74 2.64 -13.33
CA VAL A 169 3.02 2.58 -14.77
C VAL A 169 4.51 2.44 -15.04
N GLY A 170 5.35 3.23 -14.36
CA GLY A 170 6.81 3.10 -14.45
C GLY A 170 7.30 1.70 -14.07
N SER A 171 6.76 1.12 -13.00
CA SER A 171 7.08 -0.25 -12.57
C SER A 171 6.63 -1.30 -13.57
N ILE A 172 5.47 -1.12 -14.20
CA ILE A 172 4.92 -2.03 -15.22
C ILE A 172 5.73 -1.95 -16.53
N ILE A 173 6.14 -0.75 -16.95
CA ILE A 173 6.94 -0.56 -18.17
C ILE A 173 8.37 -1.06 -17.98
N ALA A 174 8.96 -0.85 -16.80
CA ALA A 174 10.29 -1.35 -16.48
C ALA A 174 10.34 -2.87 -16.30
N ASN A 175 9.18 -3.52 -16.21
CA ASN A 175 9.07 -4.95 -16.02
C ASN A 175 9.61 -5.69 -17.27
N PRO A 176 10.57 -6.62 -17.11
CA PRO A 176 11.04 -7.40 -18.25
C PRO A 176 9.88 -8.23 -18.83
N PRO A 177 9.84 -8.44 -20.16
CA PRO A 177 8.81 -9.25 -20.78
C PRO A 177 8.87 -10.68 -20.22
N PRO A 178 7.73 -11.35 -20.05
CA PRO A 178 7.72 -12.75 -19.65
C PRO A 178 8.43 -13.61 -20.70
N PRO A 179 8.98 -14.78 -20.32
CA PRO A 179 9.55 -15.72 -21.28
C PRO A 179 8.49 -16.18 -22.30
N ALA A 180 8.94 -16.76 -23.41
CA ALA A 180 8.02 -17.31 -24.40
C ALA A 180 7.13 -18.42 -23.77
N PRO A 181 5.86 -18.56 -24.22
CA PRO A 181 4.99 -19.64 -23.78
C PRO A 181 5.62 -21.02 -24.02
N PRO A 182 5.34 -22.00 -23.15
CA PRO A 182 5.89 -23.34 -23.30
C PRO A 182 5.30 -24.06 -24.51
N THR A 183 6.06 -24.99 -25.10
CA THR A 183 5.61 -25.86 -26.21
C THR A 183 4.98 -27.17 -25.73
N SER A 184 5.08 -27.47 -24.44
CA SER A 184 4.48 -28.65 -23.80
C SER A 184 3.98 -28.30 -22.39
N PRO A 185 3.02 -29.07 -21.83
CA PRO A 185 2.52 -28.84 -20.49
C PRO A 185 3.61 -28.90 -19.41
N TYR A 186 3.48 -28.07 -18.37
CA TYR A 186 4.39 -28.11 -17.25
C TYR A 186 4.23 -29.37 -16.42
N ALA A 187 5.34 -30.03 -16.10
CA ALA A 187 5.36 -31.23 -15.25
C ALA A 187 5.12 -30.94 -13.76
N LYS A 188 5.32 -29.69 -13.32
CA LYS A 188 5.19 -29.28 -11.93
C LYS A 188 4.26 -28.08 -11.79
N PRO A 189 3.55 -27.96 -10.64
CA PRO A 189 2.82 -26.74 -10.29
C PRO A 189 3.72 -25.51 -10.38
N ALA A 190 3.11 -24.35 -10.63
CA ALA A 190 3.84 -23.09 -10.70
C ALA A 190 4.48 -22.77 -9.33
N ASP A 191 5.80 -22.56 -9.31
CA ASP A 191 6.56 -22.01 -8.18
C ASP A 191 6.86 -20.50 -8.37
N VAL A 192 6.55 -19.98 -9.56
CA VAL A 192 6.66 -18.58 -10.00
C VAL A 192 5.55 -18.29 -11.01
N CYS A 193 5.09 -17.04 -11.08
CA CYS A 193 4.17 -16.64 -12.15
C CYS A 193 4.83 -16.79 -13.52
N ARG A 194 4.17 -17.49 -14.45
CA ARG A 194 4.70 -17.84 -15.78
C ARG A 194 3.57 -17.90 -16.82
N PRO A 195 3.85 -17.81 -18.14
CA PRO A 195 2.81 -17.97 -19.15
C PRO A 195 2.23 -19.41 -19.14
N PRO A 196 0.91 -19.59 -19.28
CA PRO A 196 0.32 -20.92 -19.35
C PRO A 196 0.61 -21.62 -20.70
N PHE A 197 0.50 -22.95 -20.69
CA PHE A 197 0.52 -23.74 -21.93
C PHE A 197 -0.83 -23.63 -22.65
N HIS A 198 -0.80 -23.27 -23.93
CA HIS A 198 -1.96 -23.34 -24.81
C HIS A 198 -1.71 -24.44 -25.86
N PRO A 199 -2.56 -25.48 -25.95
CA PRO A 199 -2.48 -26.42 -27.05
C PRO A 199 -2.73 -25.68 -28.36
N GLN A 200 -1.85 -25.92 -29.34
CA GLN A 200 -1.99 -25.38 -30.70
C GLN A 200 -2.97 -26.21 -31.51
#